data_AF-A0AAN6RTQ6-F1
#
_entry.id   AF-A0AAN6RTQ6-F1
#
_cell.length_a   1.000
_cell.length_b   1.000
_cell.length_c   1.000
_cell.angle_alpha   90.00
_cell.angle_beta   90.00
_cell.angle_gamma   90.00
#
_symmetry.space_group_name_H-M   'P 1'
#
loop_
_entity.id
_entity.type
_entity.pdbx_description
1 polymer ?
#
loop_
_entity_poly.entity_id
_entity_poly.type
_entity_poly.pdbx_seq_one_letter_code
_entity_poly.pdbx_strand_id
1 'polypeptide(L)'
;MSLSPTTGMSRLSLEGKSAVSQHHSRLQSAHGAPSMSGPDHPSDSSDWEAEDDEDDEDTDVVSAPTGLKYNLSRLSPRTRQVAQGLFSQTASNESPQISLEFCGIREEDPSADGGLFYAFQMHEVVPCSVRIGARDSGRFSAPRCECPDARFRHVRPCKHLIWLFDKISKQVLFDHDPEAELTLTELGYPEELGDPYDQISQLGLGILADNLRCDFSEPDSELVSPSAARVKEAREMVAALAGIHPYEQNAYRLDLEASYNRNSLIRRGDLGATLFSLILASDSFAEWVRCELSPSDPAVDPFRGIQQRASNIIRELNAFSAAEQDPTWADAYRHRWKGAGGPRNAGWAITQIQHCVAKIEKLVSRGSSPLSGRARSSAARSLVGILKLVVDHQELYDRLVGAHDTGFVYSTLDMLADQSQFIEALEEIMERIGVRGAPSSYVANMRHLIGRMRSHKTEDTGVTSGSGIPRNETPPLSEPPPVQAGPSRPGTVRFVTPELPENVMGRGSQGRGSRGRGAERGAKRPVPRGSQQDNPRGSKKRARGL
;
A
#
# COMPACT_ATOMS: atom_id res chain seq x y z
N MET A 1 -20.21 -6.02 -46.31
CA MET A 1 -20.51 -4.58 -46.40
C MET A 1 -21.14 -4.20 -45.07
N SER A 2 -20.41 -3.95 -43.98
CA SER A 2 -19.50 -2.82 -43.64
C SER A 2 -20.22 -1.47 -43.54
N LEU A 3 -20.69 -1.12 -42.34
CA LEU A 3 -20.88 0.27 -41.92
C LEU A 3 -20.44 0.41 -40.45
N SER A 4 -19.56 1.39 -40.25
CA SER A 4 -18.86 1.77 -39.03
C SER A 4 -19.76 2.48 -38.00
N PRO A 5 -19.46 2.41 -36.70
CA PRO A 5 -20.00 3.33 -35.70
C PRO A 5 -18.94 4.33 -35.25
N THR A 6 -19.03 5.58 -35.72
CA THR A 6 -18.30 6.71 -35.11
C THR A 6 -19.22 7.92 -35.03
N THR A 7 -20.00 8.01 -33.96
CA THR A 7 -20.60 9.28 -33.54
C THR A 7 -20.74 9.26 -32.03
N GLY A 8 -19.90 10.01 -31.31
CA GLY A 8 -20.04 10.14 -29.86
C GLY A 8 -18.78 10.50 -29.08
N MET A 9 -17.94 11.43 -29.54
CA MET A 9 -16.96 12.09 -28.66
C MET A 9 -16.90 13.58 -28.97
N SER A 10 -17.63 14.38 -28.21
CA SER A 10 -17.41 15.82 -28.09
C SER A 10 -18.18 16.30 -26.87
N ARG A 11 -17.51 16.36 -25.72
CA ARG A 11 -17.72 17.30 -24.60
C ARG A 11 -16.94 16.83 -23.36
N LEU A 12 -15.64 17.10 -23.36
CA LEU A 12 -14.87 17.27 -22.13
C LEU A 12 -14.57 18.77 -22.03
N SER A 13 -15.31 19.45 -21.16
CA SER A 13 -15.07 20.86 -20.82
C SER A 13 -14.13 20.86 -19.61
N LEU A 14 -12.88 21.27 -19.81
CA LEU A 14 -11.92 21.54 -18.73
C LEU A 14 -12.03 23.02 -18.35
N GLU A 15 -12.99 23.34 -17.49
CA GLU A 15 -13.01 24.60 -16.74
C GLU A 15 -13.24 24.28 -15.27
N GLY A 16 -12.18 23.85 -14.59
CA GLY A 16 -12.08 23.80 -13.13
C GLY A 16 -11.28 25.01 -12.66
N LYS A 17 -11.90 25.82 -11.82
CA LYS A 17 -11.44 27.12 -11.33
C LYS A 17 -10.18 26.97 -10.45
N SER A 18 -9.03 27.42 -10.92
CA SER A 18 -7.85 27.64 -10.07
C SER A 18 -8.05 28.92 -9.26
N ALA A 19 -8.27 28.79 -7.95
CA ALA A 19 -8.04 29.88 -7.00
C ALA A 19 -6.54 29.93 -6.71
N VAL A 20 -5.81 30.76 -7.46
CA VAL A 20 -4.42 31.09 -7.18
C VAL A 20 -4.39 32.10 -6.02
N SER A 21 -4.00 31.65 -4.83
CA SER A 21 -3.67 32.55 -3.72
C SER A 21 -2.25 33.09 -3.93
N GLN A 22 -2.14 34.26 -4.55
CA GLN A 22 -0.89 35.02 -4.66
C GLN A 22 -0.63 35.75 -3.34
N HIS A 23 0.19 35.17 -2.46
CA HIS A 23 0.86 35.94 -1.42
C HIS A 23 1.98 36.78 -2.05
N HIS A 24 1.67 38.05 -2.28
CA HIS A 24 2.64 39.07 -2.65
C HIS A 24 3.67 39.27 -1.54
N SER A 25 4.90 38.80 -1.77
CA SER A 25 6.08 39.32 -1.10
C SER A 25 6.41 40.70 -1.67
N ARG A 26 6.16 41.77 -0.92
CA ARG A 26 6.65 43.11 -1.27
C ARG A 26 7.49 43.68 -0.15
N LEU A 27 8.80 43.56 -0.34
CA LEU A 27 9.85 44.30 0.36
C LEU A 27 9.56 45.81 0.26
N GLN A 28 9.41 46.48 1.40
CA GLN A 28 9.46 47.94 1.48
C GLN A 28 10.86 48.37 1.91
N SER A 29 11.49 49.21 1.09
CA SER A 29 12.63 50.03 1.49
C SER A 29 12.53 51.41 0.85
N ALA A 30 12.86 52.41 1.66
CA ALA A 30 13.35 53.76 1.35
C ALA A 30 12.35 54.91 1.04
N HIS A 31 12.26 55.79 2.06
CA HIS A 31 12.41 57.25 2.03
C HIS A 31 11.31 58.19 1.49
N GLY A 32 10.89 59.12 2.37
CA GLY A 32 10.43 60.47 2.00
C GLY A 32 9.32 61.04 2.91
N ALA A 33 9.69 61.78 3.96
CA ALA A 33 8.81 62.74 4.65
C ALA A 33 9.10 64.18 4.13
N PRO A 34 8.46 65.28 4.59
CA PRO A 34 7.30 65.45 5.50
C PRO A 34 6.25 66.50 5.03
N SER A 35 5.09 66.61 5.71
CA SER A 35 4.39 67.90 5.86
C SER A 35 3.45 67.92 7.08
N MET A 36 3.58 68.99 7.87
CA MET A 36 2.86 69.38 9.10
C MET A 36 1.43 69.90 8.77
N SER A 37 0.42 70.05 9.62
CA SER A 37 0.31 70.35 11.06
C SER A 37 -1.14 70.15 11.57
N GLY A 38 -1.33 69.91 12.87
CA GLY A 38 -2.37 70.58 13.68
C GLY A 38 -3.36 69.70 14.49
N PRO A 39 -3.75 70.10 15.72
CA PRO A 39 -3.99 69.17 16.85
C PRO A 39 -5.41 69.20 17.49
N ASP A 40 -5.57 68.36 18.53
CA ASP A 40 -6.53 68.40 19.65
C ASP A 40 -7.90 67.69 19.53
N HIS A 41 -8.04 66.50 20.15
CA HIS A 41 -8.96 66.25 21.27
C HIS A 41 -8.77 64.83 21.88
N PRO A 42 -8.91 64.64 23.21
CA PRO A 42 -8.72 63.37 23.89
C PRO A 42 -10.04 62.64 24.18
N SER A 43 -9.90 61.34 24.50
CA SER A 43 -10.90 60.43 25.06
C SER A 43 -11.94 59.87 24.11
N ASP A 44 -11.75 58.62 23.69
CA ASP A 44 -12.77 57.62 23.98
C ASP A 44 -12.13 56.25 24.24
N SER A 45 -12.57 55.64 25.33
CA SER A 45 -12.19 54.30 25.76
C SER A 45 -12.91 53.30 24.86
N SER A 46 -12.21 52.70 23.90
CA SER A 46 -12.67 51.46 23.29
C SER A 46 -11.86 50.31 23.86
N ASP A 47 -12.47 49.71 24.87
CA ASP A 47 -12.50 48.28 25.17
C ASP A 47 -12.18 47.43 23.92
N TRP A 48 -10.90 47.11 23.74
CA TRP A 48 -10.51 46.02 22.86
C TRP A 48 -10.62 44.78 23.73
N GLU A 49 -11.79 44.15 23.69
CA GLU A 49 -11.90 42.75 24.08
C GLU A 49 -10.75 42.04 23.36
N ALA A 50 -9.84 41.51 24.17
CA ALA A 50 -8.89 40.53 23.72
C ALA A 50 -9.74 39.43 23.07
N GLU A 51 -9.69 39.34 21.75
CA GLU A 51 -9.93 38.08 21.10
C GLU A 51 -8.94 37.14 21.79
N ASP A 52 -9.47 36.27 22.65
CA ASP A 52 -8.80 35.07 23.12
C ASP A 52 -8.24 34.44 21.84
N ASP A 53 -6.96 34.65 21.58
CA ASP A 53 -6.16 33.66 20.90
C ASP A 53 -6.42 32.41 21.72
N GLU A 54 -7.32 31.55 21.24
CA GLU A 54 -7.43 30.19 21.73
C GLU A 54 -6.00 29.68 21.70
N ASP A 55 -5.40 29.58 22.90
CA ASP A 55 -4.21 28.82 23.14
C ASP A 55 -4.53 27.43 22.58
N ASP A 56 -4.18 27.19 21.31
CA ASP A 56 -3.88 25.88 20.79
C ASP A 56 -2.80 25.37 21.75
N GLU A 57 -3.21 24.75 22.86
CA GLU A 57 -2.34 23.99 23.72
C GLU A 57 -1.55 23.11 22.74
N ASP A 58 -0.26 23.42 22.59
CA ASP A 58 0.70 22.67 21.78
C ASP A 58 0.70 21.24 22.33
N THR A 59 -0.29 20.46 21.90
CA THR A 59 -0.45 19.11 22.35
C THR A 59 0.70 18.37 21.71
N ASP A 60 1.61 17.88 22.56
CA ASP A 60 2.75 17.08 22.13
C ASP A 60 2.31 15.75 21.50
N VAL A 61 1.02 15.50 21.34
CA VAL A 61 0.44 14.29 20.79
C VAL A 61 -0.10 14.55 19.38
N VAL A 62 0.40 13.78 18.41
CA VAL A 62 0.03 13.90 17.00
C VAL A 62 -0.48 12.57 16.45
N SER A 63 -1.44 12.62 15.53
CA SER A 63 -1.93 11.43 14.83
C SER A 63 -1.25 11.29 13.47
N ALA A 64 -0.58 10.16 13.25
CA ALA A 64 0.04 9.87 11.97
C ALA A 64 -0.99 9.31 10.95
N PRO A 65 -0.67 9.33 9.65
CA PRO A 65 -1.57 8.84 8.59
C PRO A 65 -1.89 7.35 8.68
N THR A 66 -1.07 6.58 9.40
CA THR A 66 -1.35 5.16 9.70
C THR A 66 -2.41 4.97 10.79
N GLY A 67 -2.87 6.05 11.41
CA GLY A 67 -3.77 6.05 12.57
C GLY A 67 -3.08 5.79 13.91
N LEU A 68 -1.74 5.83 13.95
CA LEU A 68 -0.98 5.74 15.20
C LEU A 68 -0.87 7.11 15.85
N LYS A 69 -1.04 7.18 17.17
CA LYS A 69 -0.86 8.41 17.97
C LYS A 69 0.56 8.44 18.53
N TYR A 70 1.27 9.55 18.38
CA TYR A 70 2.63 9.71 18.84
C TYR A 70 2.77 10.86 19.82
N ASN A 71 3.40 10.59 20.96
CA ASN A 71 3.83 11.60 21.92
C ASN A 71 5.25 12.08 21.55
N LEU A 72 5.38 13.39 21.36
CA LEU A 72 6.58 14.10 20.88
C LEU A 72 7.32 14.86 21.99
N SER A 73 6.89 14.71 23.25
CA SER A 73 7.44 15.45 24.40
C SER A 73 8.96 15.28 24.57
N ARG A 74 9.50 14.11 24.18
CA ARG A 74 10.93 13.78 24.25
C ARG A 74 11.76 14.37 23.10
N LEU A 75 11.13 14.94 22.08
CA LEU A 75 11.84 15.51 20.95
C LEU A 75 12.24 16.96 21.21
N SER A 76 13.36 17.37 20.61
CA SER A 76 13.74 18.79 20.58
C SER A 76 12.65 19.63 19.91
N PRO A 77 12.48 20.92 20.28
CA PRO A 77 11.44 21.78 19.69
C PRO A 77 11.47 21.81 18.16
N ARG A 78 12.68 21.83 17.57
CA ARG A 78 12.87 21.80 16.11
C ARG A 78 12.40 20.49 15.50
N THR A 79 12.70 19.36 16.14
CA THR A 79 12.28 18.04 15.64
C THR A 79 10.77 17.85 15.82
N ARG A 80 10.20 18.36 16.91
CA ARG A 80 8.76 18.34 17.16
C ARG A 80 7.99 19.04 16.03
N GLN A 81 8.43 20.24 15.64
CA GLN A 81 7.84 20.97 14.52
C GLN A 81 7.94 20.19 13.20
N VAL A 82 9.04 19.47 12.97
CA VAL A 82 9.20 18.60 11.79
C VAL A 82 8.21 17.43 11.82
N ALA A 83 8.03 16.78 12.98
CA ALA A 83 7.10 15.67 13.15
C ALA A 83 5.64 16.11 13.01
N GLN A 84 5.25 17.22 13.65
CA GLN A 84 3.94 17.86 13.51
C GLN A 84 3.67 18.20 12.04
N GLY A 85 4.59 18.93 11.39
CA GLY A 85 4.44 19.31 9.98
C GLY A 85 4.31 18.11 9.02
N LEU A 86 5.07 17.03 9.27
CA LEU A 86 4.98 15.80 8.48
C LEU A 86 3.60 15.16 8.56
N PHE A 87 3.01 15.07 9.76
CA PHE A 87 1.73 14.40 9.95
C PHE A 87 0.52 15.30 9.62
N SER A 88 0.61 16.61 9.83
CA SER A 88 -0.44 17.56 9.46
C SER A 88 -0.63 17.68 7.94
N GLN A 89 0.45 17.62 7.15
CA GLN A 89 0.38 17.75 5.68
C GLN A 89 -0.30 16.58 4.97
N THR A 90 -0.47 15.44 5.65
CA THR A 90 -1.05 14.24 5.02
C THR A 90 -2.58 14.15 5.21
N ALA A 91 -3.18 15.14 5.87
CA ALA A 91 -4.64 15.24 6.05
C ALA A 91 -5.34 15.90 4.84
N SER A 92 -4.60 16.61 3.98
CA SER A 92 -5.09 17.04 2.67
C SER A 92 -4.96 15.87 1.68
N ASN A 93 -5.88 15.76 0.72
CA ASN A 93 -5.82 14.78 -0.40
C ASN A 93 -4.64 15.05 -1.38
N GLU A 94 -3.51 15.56 -0.87
CA GLU A 94 -2.31 15.85 -1.63
C GLU A 94 -1.49 14.57 -1.78
N SER A 95 -0.81 14.42 -2.93
CA SER A 95 0.01 13.25 -3.22
C SER A 95 1.08 13.05 -2.13
N PRO A 96 1.39 11.80 -1.73
CA PRO A 96 2.39 11.55 -0.70
C PRO A 96 3.74 12.14 -1.13
N GLN A 97 4.28 13.04 -0.31
CA GLN A 97 5.57 13.67 -0.59
C GLN A 97 6.71 12.64 -0.60
N ILE A 98 6.60 11.61 0.24
CA ILE A 98 7.60 10.57 0.42
C ILE A 98 7.00 9.24 -0.05
N SER A 99 7.68 8.55 -0.97
CA SER A 99 7.36 7.18 -1.37
C SER A 99 8.55 6.25 -1.13
N LEU A 100 8.28 4.96 -0.94
CA LEU A 100 9.31 3.93 -0.76
C LEU A 100 9.42 3.12 -2.07
N GLU A 101 10.60 3.17 -2.70
CA GLU A 101 10.82 2.50 -4.00
C GLU A 101 11.21 1.04 -3.80
N PHE A 102 12.24 0.82 -2.98
CA PHE A 102 12.75 -0.51 -2.72
C PHE A 102 13.30 -0.69 -1.31
N CYS A 103 13.35 -1.96 -0.89
CA CYS A 103 14.10 -2.38 0.27
C CYS A 103 14.98 -3.59 -0.05
N GLY A 104 15.97 -3.88 0.79
CA GLY A 104 16.85 -5.03 0.59
C GLY A 104 17.81 -5.25 1.76
N ILE A 105 18.47 -6.39 1.75
CA ILE A 105 19.57 -6.70 2.67
C ILE A 105 20.87 -6.31 1.97
N ARG A 106 21.76 -5.63 2.69
CA ARG A 106 23.10 -5.27 2.21
C ARG A 106 24.13 -5.55 3.29
N GLU A 107 25.38 -5.66 2.86
CA GLU A 107 26.55 -5.93 3.70
C GLU A 107 27.50 -4.73 3.50
N GLU A 108 28.08 -4.22 4.59
CA GLU A 108 29.12 -3.20 4.47
C GLU A 108 30.45 -3.88 4.07
N ASP A 109 31.37 -3.14 3.45
CA ASP A 109 32.61 -3.71 2.90
C ASP A 109 33.30 -4.65 3.91
N PRO A 110 33.70 -5.87 3.51
CA PRO A 110 34.24 -6.90 4.40
C PRO A 110 35.58 -6.53 5.08
N SER A 111 36.13 -5.36 4.75
CA SER A 111 37.32 -4.78 5.39
C SER A 111 37.01 -3.88 6.60
N ALA A 112 35.76 -3.47 6.77
CA ALA A 112 35.27 -2.84 8.00
C ALA A 112 34.58 -3.92 8.83
N ASP A 113 34.52 -3.77 10.16
CA ASP A 113 33.72 -4.63 11.06
C ASP A 113 32.21 -4.43 10.82
N GLY A 114 31.78 -4.53 9.57
CA GLY A 114 30.49 -4.14 9.05
C GLY A 114 29.52 -5.32 9.08
N GLY A 115 28.47 -5.19 9.88
CA GLY A 115 27.38 -6.16 9.90
C GLY A 115 26.42 -6.00 8.72
N LEU A 116 25.48 -6.94 8.61
CA LEU A 116 24.37 -6.84 7.67
C LEU A 116 23.38 -5.76 8.11
N PHE A 117 22.83 -5.06 7.14
CA PHE A 117 21.82 -4.04 7.39
C PHE A 117 20.68 -4.11 6.35
N TYR A 118 19.50 -3.68 6.78
CA TYR A 118 18.39 -3.41 5.90
C TYR A 118 18.57 -2.03 5.27
N ALA A 119 18.46 -1.95 3.96
CA ALA A 119 18.49 -0.72 3.19
C ALA A 119 17.09 -0.44 2.65
N PHE A 120 16.64 0.80 2.78
CA PHE A 120 15.38 1.31 2.25
C PHE A 120 15.69 2.52 1.38
N GLN A 121 15.31 2.49 0.10
CA GLN A 121 15.41 3.66 -0.78
C GLN A 121 14.05 4.33 -0.91
N MET A 122 14.05 5.62 -0.65
CA MET A 122 12.87 6.46 -0.61
C MET A 122 13.01 7.57 -1.65
N HIS A 123 11.90 7.94 -2.27
CA HIS A 123 11.81 9.04 -3.22
C HIS A 123 11.04 10.20 -2.60
N GLU A 124 11.57 11.41 -2.81
CA GLU A 124 10.88 12.67 -2.53
C GLU A 124 11.25 13.63 -3.69
N VAL A 125 12.02 14.70 -3.43
CA VAL A 125 12.66 15.51 -4.49
C VAL A 125 13.94 14.84 -4.99
N VAL A 126 14.65 14.15 -4.09
CA VAL A 126 15.91 13.46 -4.37
C VAL A 126 15.85 12.09 -3.69
N PRO A 127 16.30 11.01 -4.35
CA PRO A 127 16.41 9.71 -3.72
C PRO A 127 17.23 9.80 -2.43
N CYS A 128 16.73 9.20 -1.36
CA CYS A 128 17.44 9.07 -0.10
C CYS A 128 17.41 7.62 0.37
N SER A 129 18.43 7.23 1.13
CA SER A 129 18.53 5.88 1.67
C SER A 129 18.46 5.91 3.19
N VAL A 130 17.76 4.93 3.77
CA VAL A 130 17.76 4.63 5.20
C VAL A 130 18.40 3.27 5.41
N ARG A 131 19.27 3.17 6.42
CA ARG A 131 19.99 1.95 6.79
C ARG A 131 19.70 1.61 8.24
N ILE A 132 19.34 0.34 8.48
CA ILE A 132 19.00 -0.21 9.80
C ILE A 132 19.83 -1.48 9.99
N GLY A 133 20.83 -1.44 10.87
CA GLY A 133 21.66 -2.58 11.21
C GLY A 133 21.38 -3.10 12.61
N ALA A 134 21.90 -4.29 12.91
CA ALA A 134 21.85 -4.87 14.25
C ALA A 134 22.62 -4.00 15.26
N ARG A 135 22.32 -4.13 16.56
CA ARG A 135 22.93 -3.28 17.61
C ARG A 135 24.46 -3.38 17.67
N ASP A 136 25.02 -4.50 17.24
CA ASP A 136 26.45 -4.78 17.16
C ASP A 136 27.09 -4.39 15.82
N SER A 137 26.32 -3.92 14.84
CA SER A 137 26.80 -3.55 13.50
C SER A 137 27.60 -2.24 13.42
N GLY A 138 28.24 -1.83 14.52
CA GLY A 138 29.10 -0.65 14.60
C GLY A 138 28.41 0.63 14.12
N ARG A 139 28.67 1.00 12.86
CA ARG A 139 28.14 2.21 12.20
C ARG A 139 26.61 2.22 12.09
N PHE A 140 25.98 1.06 11.91
CA PHE A 140 24.53 0.94 11.71
C PHE A 140 23.78 0.41 12.94
N SER A 141 24.43 0.44 14.12
CA SER A 141 23.84 0.13 15.43
C SER A 141 22.61 0.97 15.80
N ALA A 142 22.39 2.08 15.10
CA ALA A 142 21.18 2.88 15.14
C ALA A 142 20.73 3.22 13.71
N PRO A 143 19.43 3.41 13.47
CA PRO A 143 18.91 3.81 12.16
C PRO A 143 19.56 5.10 11.65
N ARG A 144 19.95 5.12 10.38
CA ARG A 144 20.57 6.28 9.74
C ARG A 144 19.93 6.60 8.41
N CYS A 145 19.71 7.88 8.16
CA CYS A 145 19.26 8.39 6.86
C CYS A 145 20.36 9.19 6.16
N GLU A 146 20.43 9.07 4.85
CA GLU A 146 21.39 9.74 3.98
C GLU A 146 20.85 11.04 3.34
N CYS A 147 19.69 11.52 3.77
CA CYS A 147 19.10 12.74 3.24
C CYS A 147 19.92 14.00 3.59
N PRO A 148 19.78 15.11 2.83
CA PRO A 148 20.50 16.36 3.10
C PRO A 148 20.26 16.92 4.51
N ASP A 149 19.04 16.78 5.06
CA ASP A 149 18.70 17.26 6.39
C ASP A 149 19.46 16.50 7.49
N ALA A 150 19.62 15.17 7.33
CA ALA A 150 20.37 14.34 8.25
C ALA A 150 21.89 14.54 8.11
N ARG A 151 22.39 14.69 6.87
CA ARG A 151 23.83 14.81 6.58
C ARG A 151 24.41 16.19 6.87
N PHE A 152 23.72 17.25 6.47
CA PHE A 152 24.27 18.62 6.48
C PHE A 152 23.61 19.56 7.48
N ARG A 153 22.33 19.33 7.82
CA ARG A 153 21.60 20.17 8.78
C ARG A 153 21.53 19.57 10.17
N HIS A 154 22.08 18.38 10.34
CA HIS A 154 22.13 17.61 11.60
C HIS A 154 20.77 17.49 12.31
N VAL A 155 19.68 17.48 11.55
CA VAL A 155 18.33 17.23 12.10
C VAL A 155 18.23 15.74 12.42
N ARG A 156 18.02 15.41 13.70
CA ARG A 156 17.85 14.04 14.17
C ARG A 156 16.66 13.93 15.12
N PRO A 157 15.74 12.99 14.89
CA PRO A 157 15.53 12.26 13.63
C PRO A 157 15.11 13.19 12.46
N CYS A 158 15.42 12.81 11.22
CA CYS A 158 14.87 13.50 10.04
C CYS A 158 13.47 12.97 9.70
N LYS A 159 12.71 13.72 8.90
CA LYS A 159 11.35 13.32 8.49
C LYS A 159 11.26 11.95 7.80
N HIS A 160 12.30 11.54 7.06
CA HIS A 160 12.33 10.23 6.39
C HIS A 160 12.39 9.08 7.39
N LEU A 161 13.11 9.23 8.50
CA LEU A 161 13.13 8.22 9.57
C LEU A 161 11.76 8.13 10.25
N ILE A 162 11.19 9.27 10.63
CA ILE A 162 9.87 9.33 11.29
C ILE A 162 8.81 8.68 10.39
N TRP A 163 8.76 9.06 9.11
CA TRP A 163 7.82 8.50 8.14
C TRP A 163 8.00 6.99 7.96
N LEU A 164 9.24 6.51 7.80
CA LEU A 164 9.49 5.09 7.57
C LEU A 164 9.11 4.27 8.81
N PHE A 165 9.47 4.74 10.00
CA PHE A 165 9.15 4.03 11.23
C PHE A 165 7.68 4.09 11.59
N ASP A 166 6.94 5.11 11.16
CA ASP A 166 5.48 5.08 11.24
C ASP A 166 4.90 3.90 10.42
N LYS A 167 5.37 3.74 9.18
CA LYS A 167 4.94 2.63 8.32
C LYS A 167 5.36 1.27 8.86
N ILE A 168 6.58 1.12 9.37
CA ILE A 168 7.09 -0.13 9.95
C ILE A 168 6.32 -0.47 11.24
N SER A 169 6.14 0.50 12.13
CA SER A 169 5.44 0.30 13.42
C SER A 169 4.01 -0.15 13.20
N LYS A 170 3.31 0.38 12.18
CA LYS A 170 1.97 -0.10 11.82
C LYS A 170 1.91 -1.58 11.46
N GLN A 171 3.00 -2.17 10.97
CA GLN A 171 3.06 -3.58 10.59
C GLN A 171 3.54 -4.51 11.71
N VAL A 172 4.42 -3.99 12.57
CA VAL A 172 5.05 -4.75 13.67
C VAL A 172 4.23 -4.67 14.95
N LEU A 173 3.71 -3.49 15.30
CA LEU A 173 2.93 -3.26 16.51
C LEU A 173 1.43 -3.55 16.28
N PHE A 174 1.13 -4.76 15.81
CA PHE A 174 -0.25 -5.13 15.41
C PHE A 174 -1.22 -5.20 16.62
N ASP A 175 -0.71 -5.60 17.79
CA ASP A 175 -1.50 -5.67 19.03
C ASP A 175 -1.67 -4.31 19.71
N HIS A 176 -0.90 -3.29 19.32
CA HIS A 176 -0.92 -1.98 19.96
C HIS A 176 -2.29 -1.31 19.89
N ASP A 177 -2.77 -0.82 21.02
CA ASP A 177 -4.04 -0.11 21.10
C ASP A 177 -3.95 1.22 20.34
N PRO A 178 -4.75 1.49 19.28
CA PRO A 178 -4.63 2.69 18.48
C PRO A 178 -5.01 3.97 19.25
N GLU A 179 -5.71 3.82 20.39
CA GLU A 179 -5.97 4.94 21.31
C GLU A 179 -4.79 5.20 22.25
N ALA A 180 -3.92 4.20 22.46
CA ALA A 180 -2.72 4.38 23.25
C ALA A 180 -1.65 5.13 22.44
N GLU A 181 -1.02 6.10 23.09
CA GLU A 181 0.06 6.89 22.52
C GLU A 181 1.35 6.07 22.45
N LEU A 182 2.11 6.27 21.38
CA LEU A 182 3.46 5.75 21.20
C LEU A 182 4.48 6.85 21.48
N THR A 183 5.52 6.54 22.25
CA THR A 183 6.52 7.55 22.62
C THR A 183 7.61 7.63 21.56
N LEU A 184 7.68 8.73 20.80
CA LEU A 184 8.67 8.88 19.73
C LEU A 184 10.07 9.17 20.32
N THR A 185 11.05 8.32 20.01
CA THR A 185 12.43 8.46 20.50
C THR A 185 13.22 9.52 19.72
N GLU A 186 14.36 9.96 20.27
CA GLU A 186 15.35 10.81 19.59
C GLU A 186 15.97 10.16 18.33
N LEU A 187 15.69 8.88 18.07
CA LEU A 187 16.11 8.15 16.88
C LEU A 187 15.01 8.07 15.80
N GLY A 188 13.80 8.55 16.10
CA GLY A 188 12.71 8.66 15.14
C GLY A 188 11.84 7.42 14.97
N TYR A 189 11.91 6.48 15.92
CA TYR A 189 11.00 5.35 16.02
C TYR A 189 10.37 5.30 17.42
N PRO A 190 9.18 4.68 17.57
CA PRO A 190 8.52 4.60 18.87
C PRO A 190 9.26 3.66 19.82
N GLU A 191 9.33 4.02 21.10
CA GLU A 191 10.00 3.23 22.15
C GLU A 191 9.44 1.81 22.24
N GLU A 192 8.12 1.68 22.05
CA GLU A 192 7.37 0.43 22.09
C GLU A 192 7.77 -0.55 20.97
N LEU A 193 8.41 -0.07 19.91
CA LEU A 193 8.97 -0.93 18.85
C LEU A 193 10.14 -1.78 19.37
N GLY A 194 10.87 -1.31 20.38
CA GLY A 194 12.11 -1.94 20.82
C GLY A 194 13.21 -1.80 19.75
N ASP A 195 13.96 -2.88 19.50
CA ASP A 195 15.03 -2.88 18.50
C ASP A 195 14.48 -3.03 17.07
N PRO A 196 14.62 -2.02 16.18
CA PRO A 196 13.98 -2.08 14.86
C PRO A 196 14.55 -3.18 13.97
N TYR A 197 15.82 -3.55 14.12
CA TYR A 197 16.43 -4.61 13.31
C TYR A 197 15.83 -5.96 13.67
N ASP A 198 15.73 -6.27 14.97
CA ASP A 198 15.13 -7.50 15.47
C ASP A 198 13.66 -7.61 15.05
N GLN A 199 12.90 -6.51 15.11
CA GLN A 199 11.51 -6.50 14.68
C GLN A 199 11.33 -6.78 13.18
N ILE A 200 12.16 -6.16 12.33
CA ILE A 200 12.14 -6.41 10.88
C ILE A 200 12.55 -7.85 10.59
N SER A 201 13.51 -8.40 11.33
CA SER A 201 13.96 -9.80 11.22
C SER A 201 12.85 -10.78 11.59
N GLN A 202 12.16 -10.54 12.71
CA GLN A 202 11.04 -11.36 13.20
C GLN A 202 9.83 -11.33 12.27
N LEU A 203 9.48 -10.15 11.73
CA LEU A 203 8.41 -10.04 10.74
C LEU A 203 8.81 -10.66 9.40
N GLY A 204 10.06 -10.42 9.02
CA GLY A 204 10.65 -10.79 7.75
C GLY A 204 10.55 -9.70 6.71
N LEU A 205 11.70 -9.30 6.15
CA LEU A 205 11.76 -8.16 5.22
C LEU A 205 10.90 -8.36 3.97
N GLY A 206 10.75 -9.57 3.43
CA GLY A 206 9.86 -9.81 2.28
C GLY A 206 8.38 -9.54 2.60
N ILE A 207 7.91 -9.98 3.76
CA ILE A 207 6.55 -9.70 4.23
C ILE A 207 6.38 -8.21 4.53
N LEU A 208 7.39 -7.57 5.13
CA LEU A 208 7.39 -6.13 5.36
C LEU A 208 7.33 -5.37 4.02
N ALA A 209 8.13 -5.74 3.03
CA ALA A 209 8.20 -5.12 1.71
C ALA A 209 6.83 -5.11 1.02
N ASP A 210 6.14 -6.27 1.01
CA ASP A 210 4.80 -6.38 0.44
C ASP A 210 3.80 -5.45 1.16
N ASN A 211 3.87 -5.36 2.49
CA ASN A 211 2.98 -4.48 3.27
C ASN A 211 3.32 -2.99 3.12
N LEU A 212 4.60 -2.67 2.90
CA LEU A 212 5.07 -1.32 2.59
C LEU A 212 4.91 -0.96 1.10
N ARG A 213 4.47 -1.92 0.27
CA ARG A 213 4.30 -1.81 -1.18
C ARG A 213 5.56 -1.37 -1.94
N CYS A 214 6.73 -1.79 -1.46
CA CYS A 214 8.00 -1.52 -2.14
C CYS A 214 8.58 -2.80 -2.71
N ASP A 215 9.39 -2.67 -3.77
CA ASP A 215 10.04 -3.84 -4.36
C ASP A 215 11.21 -4.32 -3.49
N PHE A 216 11.41 -5.63 -3.44
CA PHE A 216 12.53 -6.24 -2.74
C PHE A 216 13.70 -6.43 -3.71
N SER A 217 14.83 -5.79 -3.42
CA SER A 217 16.06 -5.89 -4.20
C SER A 217 17.05 -6.87 -3.55
N GLU A 218 17.48 -7.86 -4.33
CA GLU A 218 18.59 -8.72 -3.94
C GLU A 218 19.91 -7.94 -3.90
N PRO A 219 20.87 -8.33 -3.04
CA PRO A 219 22.12 -7.61 -2.80
C PRO A 219 22.88 -7.19 -4.06
N ASP A 220 22.79 -8.00 -5.13
CA ASP A 220 23.62 -7.90 -6.33
C ASP A 220 22.81 -7.71 -7.63
N SER A 221 21.49 -7.48 -7.55
CA SER A 221 20.66 -7.30 -8.74
C SER A 221 20.55 -5.83 -9.15
N GLU A 222 21.08 -5.49 -10.33
CA GLU A 222 20.88 -4.18 -10.96
C GLU A 222 19.45 -3.99 -11.52
N LEU A 223 18.72 -5.09 -11.71
CA LEU A 223 17.35 -5.10 -12.22
C LEU A 223 16.38 -5.46 -11.10
N VAL A 224 15.61 -4.47 -10.66
CA VAL A 224 14.47 -4.69 -9.76
C VAL A 224 13.23 -4.91 -10.64
N SER A 225 12.79 -6.16 -10.71
CA SER A 225 11.49 -6.51 -11.27
C SER A 225 10.40 -6.28 -10.22
N PRO A 226 9.21 -5.80 -10.62
CA PRO A 226 8.10 -5.63 -9.68
C PRO A 226 7.74 -6.94 -8.97
N SER A 227 7.44 -6.88 -7.69
CA SER A 227 7.02 -8.07 -6.93
C SER A 227 5.69 -8.61 -7.47
N ALA A 228 5.45 -9.92 -7.31
CA ALA A 228 4.18 -10.54 -7.71
C ALA A 228 2.97 -9.92 -6.97
N ALA A 229 3.18 -9.45 -5.74
CA ALA A 229 2.15 -8.74 -4.99
C ALA A 229 1.82 -7.39 -5.66
N ARG A 230 2.85 -6.61 -6.03
CA ARG A 230 2.71 -5.33 -6.72
C ARG A 230 2.05 -5.47 -8.10
N VAL A 231 2.43 -6.50 -8.86
CA VAL A 231 1.81 -6.86 -10.15
C VAL A 231 0.33 -7.15 -9.97
N LYS A 232 -0.01 -7.99 -8.99
CA LYS A 232 -1.39 -8.37 -8.71
C LYS A 232 -2.22 -7.16 -8.28
N GLU A 233 -1.70 -6.35 -7.37
CA GLU A 233 -2.34 -5.14 -6.88
C GLU A 233 -2.59 -4.13 -8.01
N ALA A 234 -1.59 -3.88 -8.87
CA ALA A 234 -1.74 -2.99 -10.02
C ALA A 234 -2.82 -3.49 -10.99
N ARG A 235 -2.91 -4.81 -11.22
CA ARG A 235 -3.98 -5.39 -12.04
C ARG A 235 -5.36 -5.19 -11.40
N GLU A 236 -5.46 -5.30 -10.08
CA GLU A 236 -6.70 -5.07 -9.35
C GLU A 236 -7.12 -3.61 -9.36
N MET A 237 -6.18 -2.66 -9.29
CA MET A 237 -6.47 -1.23 -9.47
C MET A 237 -7.04 -0.97 -10.87
N VAL A 238 -6.40 -1.51 -11.91
CA VAL A 238 -6.89 -1.36 -13.29
C VAL A 238 -8.26 -2.02 -13.46
N ALA A 239 -8.48 -3.19 -12.86
CA ALA A 239 -9.78 -3.87 -12.88
C ALA A 239 -10.87 -3.05 -12.18
N ALA A 240 -10.57 -2.47 -11.01
CA ALA A 240 -11.49 -1.61 -10.28
C ALA A 240 -11.87 -0.36 -11.09
N LEU A 241 -10.89 0.30 -11.71
CA LEU A 241 -11.12 1.46 -12.59
C LEU A 241 -11.91 1.10 -13.85
N ALA A 242 -11.79 -0.14 -14.33
CA ALA A 242 -12.59 -0.68 -15.42
C ALA A 242 -14.00 -1.13 -15.00
N GLY A 243 -14.35 -1.02 -13.71
CA GLY A 243 -15.66 -1.41 -13.18
C GLY A 243 -15.86 -2.92 -13.05
N ILE A 244 -14.78 -3.70 -13.01
CA ILE A 244 -14.84 -5.16 -12.94
C ILE A 244 -15.17 -5.62 -11.52
N HIS A 245 -16.19 -6.45 -11.40
CA HIS A 245 -16.62 -6.97 -10.11
C HIS A 245 -15.54 -7.85 -9.44
N PRO A 246 -15.41 -7.80 -8.10
CA PRO A 246 -14.37 -8.52 -7.34
C PRO A 246 -14.24 -10.03 -7.66
N TYR A 247 -15.33 -10.70 -8.02
CA TYR A 247 -15.32 -12.14 -8.33
C TYR A 247 -14.73 -12.46 -9.72
N GLU A 248 -14.67 -11.48 -10.63
CA GLU A 248 -14.13 -11.63 -12.00
C GLU A 248 -12.68 -11.15 -12.12
N GLN A 249 -12.18 -10.40 -11.12
CA GLN A 249 -10.87 -9.75 -11.17
C GLN A 249 -9.69 -10.71 -11.31
N ASN A 250 -9.80 -11.94 -10.80
CA ASN A 250 -8.74 -12.93 -10.92
C ASN A 250 -8.48 -13.35 -12.39
N ALA A 251 -9.50 -13.28 -13.25
CA ALA A 251 -9.41 -13.63 -14.67
C ALA A 251 -9.24 -12.39 -15.57
N TYR A 252 -9.35 -11.19 -15.00
CA TYR A 252 -9.26 -9.94 -15.75
C TYR A 252 -7.85 -9.73 -16.30
N ARG A 253 -7.74 -9.60 -17.63
CA ARG A 253 -6.53 -9.15 -18.35
C ARG A 253 -5.23 -9.82 -17.85
N LEU A 254 -5.20 -11.15 -17.88
CA LEU A 254 -4.02 -11.94 -17.51
C LEU A 254 -2.79 -11.64 -18.39
N ASP A 255 -2.99 -11.03 -19.56
CA ASP A 255 -1.95 -10.58 -20.48
C ASP A 255 -1.12 -9.39 -19.96
N LEU A 256 -1.62 -8.63 -18.98
CA LEU A 256 -0.99 -7.39 -18.52
C LEU A 256 0.42 -7.59 -18.00
N GLU A 257 0.64 -8.65 -17.22
CA GLU A 257 1.94 -8.98 -16.64
C GLU A 257 3.00 -9.23 -17.72
N ALA A 258 2.65 -10.05 -18.73
CA ALA A 258 3.51 -10.31 -19.87
C ALA A 258 3.74 -9.06 -20.75
N SER A 259 2.82 -8.09 -20.69
CA SER A 259 2.91 -6.84 -21.44
C SER A 259 3.78 -5.77 -20.77
N TYR A 260 4.22 -5.96 -19.52
CA TYR A 260 4.99 -4.94 -18.81
C TYR A 260 6.40 -4.78 -19.41
N ASN A 261 6.78 -3.53 -19.65
CA ASN A 261 8.15 -3.19 -20.04
C ASN A 261 8.52 -1.83 -19.46
N ARG A 262 9.51 -1.80 -18.56
CA ARG A 262 9.97 -0.58 -17.89
C ARG A 262 10.48 0.50 -18.87
N ASN A 263 10.98 0.10 -20.04
CA ASN A 263 11.47 1.01 -21.07
C ASN A 263 10.35 1.52 -22.00
N SER A 264 9.13 0.98 -21.89
CA SER A 264 7.99 1.31 -22.76
C SER A 264 6.69 1.27 -21.95
N LEU A 265 6.47 2.35 -21.18
CA LEU A 265 5.31 2.47 -20.30
C LEU A 265 4.00 2.75 -21.07
N ILE A 266 4.08 3.42 -22.23
CA ILE A 266 2.90 3.81 -23.01
C ILE A 266 2.61 2.76 -24.08
N ARG A 267 1.43 2.13 -24.00
CA ARG A 267 0.91 1.15 -24.97
C ARG A 267 -0.19 1.78 -25.81
N ARG A 268 0.15 2.19 -27.04
CA ARG A 268 -0.81 2.84 -27.95
C ARG A 268 -1.97 1.89 -28.26
N GLY A 269 -3.20 2.37 -28.06
CA GLY A 269 -4.43 1.59 -28.30
C GLY A 269 -4.87 0.71 -27.13
N ASP A 270 -4.11 0.68 -26.02
CA ASP A 270 -4.45 -0.09 -24.82
C ASP A 270 -4.23 0.75 -23.56
N LEU A 271 -5.30 1.42 -23.13
CA LEU A 271 -5.28 2.25 -21.94
C LEU A 271 -5.05 1.41 -20.68
N GLY A 272 -5.60 0.20 -20.61
CA GLY A 272 -5.43 -0.70 -19.47
C GLY A 272 -3.96 -1.11 -19.28
N ALA A 273 -3.28 -1.50 -20.35
CA ALA A 273 -1.86 -1.84 -20.30
C ALA A 273 -0.96 -0.63 -20.04
N THR A 274 -1.33 0.55 -20.55
CA THR A 274 -0.62 1.80 -20.23
C THR A 274 -0.75 2.13 -18.76
N LEU A 275 -1.97 2.10 -18.22
CA LEU A 275 -2.24 2.41 -16.82
C LEU A 275 -1.55 1.42 -15.89
N PHE A 276 -1.64 0.12 -16.19
CA PHE A 276 -0.91 -0.93 -15.48
C PHE A 276 0.60 -0.66 -15.42
N SER A 277 1.20 -0.30 -16.57
CA SER A 277 2.63 -0.02 -16.64
C SER A 277 3.03 1.24 -15.85
N LEU A 278 2.18 2.27 -15.83
CA LEU A 278 2.42 3.50 -15.07
C LEU A 278 2.33 3.26 -13.56
N ILE A 279 1.33 2.49 -13.09
CA ILE A 279 1.18 2.10 -11.67
C ILE A 279 2.42 1.32 -11.20
N LEU A 280 2.94 0.40 -12.02
CA LEU A 280 4.16 -0.35 -11.69
C LEU A 280 5.44 0.49 -11.75
N ALA A 281 5.45 1.60 -12.50
CA ALA A 281 6.64 2.43 -12.67
C ALA A 281 6.75 3.57 -11.65
N SER A 282 5.66 3.95 -10.98
CA SER A 282 5.62 5.08 -10.05
C SER A 282 4.82 4.74 -8.79
N ASP A 283 5.51 4.67 -7.65
CA ASP A 283 4.89 4.41 -6.34
C ASP A 283 3.94 5.53 -5.93
N SER A 284 4.30 6.79 -6.20
CA SER A 284 3.44 7.94 -5.90
C SER A 284 2.14 7.94 -6.70
N PHE A 285 2.21 7.55 -7.99
CA PHE A 285 1.02 7.41 -8.82
C PHE A 285 0.16 6.22 -8.38
N ALA A 286 0.77 5.08 -8.02
CA ALA A 286 0.06 3.94 -7.47
C ALA A 286 -0.69 4.32 -6.19
N GLU A 287 -0.04 5.02 -5.26
CA GLU A 287 -0.69 5.45 -4.01
C GLU A 287 -1.81 6.46 -4.26
N TRP A 288 -1.62 7.39 -5.19
CA TRP A 288 -2.69 8.31 -5.59
C TRP A 288 -3.91 7.56 -6.14
N VAL A 289 -3.71 6.61 -7.06
CA VAL A 289 -4.82 5.79 -7.59
C VAL A 289 -5.54 5.07 -6.45
N ARG A 290 -4.81 4.51 -5.49
CA ARG A 290 -5.38 3.81 -4.34
C ARG A 290 -6.24 4.71 -3.46
N CYS A 291 -5.80 5.94 -3.20
CA CYS A 291 -6.58 6.90 -2.42
C CYS A 291 -7.93 7.23 -3.07
N GLU A 292 -8.01 7.13 -4.40
CA GLU A 292 -9.24 7.37 -5.18
C GLU A 292 -10.14 6.12 -5.31
N LEU A 293 -9.67 4.92 -4.95
CA LEU A 293 -10.47 3.70 -5.01
C LEU A 293 -11.46 3.58 -3.85
N SER A 294 -12.56 2.86 -4.07
CA SER A 294 -13.52 2.58 -3.01
C SER A 294 -12.88 1.66 -1.96
N PRO A 295 -13.13 1.84 -0.65
CA PRO A 295 -12.64 0.93 0.39
C PRO A 295 -13.07 -0.55 0.22
N SER A 296 -14.07 -0.81 -0.63
CA SER A 296 -14.52 -2.17 -0.98
C SER A 296 -13.78 -2.77 -2.18
N ASP A 297 -12.96 -1.98 -2.89
CA ASP A 297 -12.20 -2.47 -4.04
C ASP A 297 -11.07 -3.39 -3.58
N PRO A 298 -10.85 -4.54 -4.25
CA PRO A 298 -9.90 -5.55 -3.79
C PRO A 298 -8.45 -5.11 -3.65
N ALA A 299 -8.04 -4.04 -4.33
CA ALA A 299 -6.71 -3.45 -4.19
C ALA A 299 -6.55 -2.75 -2.83
N VAL A 300 -7.60 -2.12 -2.29
CA VAL A 300 -7.55 -1.35 -1.04
C VAL A 300 -8.23 -2.02 0.15
N ASP A 301 -8.95 -3.12 -0.10
CA ASP A 301 -9.61 -3.91 0.94
C ASP A 301 -8.62 -4.46 1.99
N PRO A 302 -8.73 -4.01 3.26
CA PRO A 302 -7.78 -4.38 4.31
C PRO A 302 -7.83 -5.87 4.65
N PHE A 303 -9.01 -6.51 4.59
CA PHE A 303 -9.16 -7.93 4.92
C PHE A 303 -8.47 -8.80 3.87
N ARG A 304 -8.63 -8.42 2.61
CA ARG A 304 -7.97 -9.08 1.49
C ARG A 304 -6.46 -8.96 1.55
N GLY A 305 -5.93 -7.79 1.92
CA GLY A 305 -4.50 -7.61 2.18
C GLY A 305 -3.98 -8.54 3.27
N ILE A 306 -4.74 -8.73 4.35
CA ILE A 306 -4.38 -9.66 5.44
C ILE A 306 -4.39 -11.12 4.96
N GLN A 307 -5.39 -11.52 4.18
CA GLN A 307 -5.42 -12.87 3.58
C GLN A 307 -4.21 -13.10 2.67
N GLN A 308 -3.84 -12.12 1.83
CA GLN A 308 -2.67 -12.22 0.96
C GLN A 308 -1.38 -12.35 1.76
N ARG A 309 -1.25 -11.61 2.87
CA ARG A 309 -0.13 -11.75 3.81
C ARG A 309 -0.04 -13.17 4.35
N ALA A 310 -1.15 -13.77 4.78
CA ALA A 310 -1.18 -15.16 5.24
C ALA A 310 -0.74 -16.16 4.15
N SER A 311 -1.18 -15.98 2.90
CA SER A 311 -0.71 -16.78 1.77
C SER A 311 0.81 -16.63 1.56
N ASN A 312 1.35 -15.42 1.68
CA ASN A 312 2.78 -15.17 1.52
C ASN A 312 3.60 -15.80 2.65
N ILE A 313 3.11 -15.77 3.89
CA ILE A 313 3.75 -16.45 5.03
C ILE A 313 3.88 -17.95 4.77
N ILE A 314 2.81 -18.60 4.28
CA ILE A 314 2.83 -20.04 3.97
C ILE A 314 3.77 -20.33 2.79
N ARG A 315 3.82 -19.45 1.79
CA ARG A 315 4.77 -19.57 0.67
C ARG A 315 6.23 -19.49 1.16
N GLU A 316 6.54 -18.56 2.06
CA GLU A 316 7.88 -18.43 2.64
C GLU A 316 8.24 -19.63 3.51
N LEU A 317 7.28 -20.17 4.28
CA LEU A 317 7.45 -21.42 5.02
C LEU A 317 7.76 -22.59 4.08
N ASN A 318 7.00 -22.75 3.00
CA ASN A 318 7.23 -23.81 2.02
C ASN A 318 8.60 -23.68 1.34
N ALA A 319 9.00 -22.44 1.00
CA ALA A 319 10.32 -22.17 0.45
C ALA A 319 11.45 -22.51 1.44
N PHE A 320 11.23 -22.23 2.73
CA PHE A 320 12.16 -22.58 3.81
C PHE A 320 12.25 -24.11 3.99
N SER A 321 11.13 -24.82 4.10
CA SER A 321 11.12 -26.28 4.24
C SER A 321 11.73 -26.98 3.02
N ALA A 322 11.51 -26.47 1.81
CA ALA A 322 12.18 -26.98 0.60
C ALA A 322 13.70 -26.77 0.66
N ALA A 323 14.15 -25.65 1.21
CA ALA A 323 15.58 -25.34 1.37
C ALA A 323 16.26 -26.23 2.41
N GLU A 324 15.53 -26.67 3.43
CA GLU A 324 16.06 -27.64 4.40
C GLU A 324 16.24 -29.04 3.80
N GLN A 325 15.42 -29.41 2.81
CA GLN A 325 15.46 -30.73 2.17
C GLN A 325 16.48 -30.84 1.04
N ASP A 326 16.77 -29.74 0.33
CA ASP A 326 17.69 -29.71 -0.81
C ASP A 326 18.90 -28.79 -0.54
N PRO A 327 20.13 -29.34 -0.43
CA PRO A 327 21.35 -28.55 -0.23
C PRO A 327 21.60 -27.49 -1.30
N THR A 328 21.20 -27.73 -2.55
CA THR A 328 21.39 -26.78 -3.65
C THR A 328 20.47 -25.58 -3.52
N TRP A 329 19.25 -25.81 -3.04
CA TRP A 329 18.30 -24.75 -2.72
C TRP A 329 18.68 -24.04 -1.42
N ALA A 330 19.28 -24.74 -0.47
CA ALA A 330 19.76 -24.18 0.79
C ALA A 330 20.77 -23.05 0.58
N ASP A 331 21.71 -23.22 -0.35
CA ASP A 331 22.72 -22.18 -0.63
C ASP A 331 22.08 -20.96 -1.30
N ALA A 332 21.20 -21.14 -2.29
CA ALA A 332 20.46 -20.04 -2.92
C ALA A 332 19.57 -19.28 -1.90
N TYR A 333 18.89 -20.02 -1.03
CA TYR A 333 18.05 -19.45 0.03
C TYR A 333 18.89 -18.71 1.09
N ARG A 334 20.03 -19.28 1.52
CA ARG A 334 20.98 -18.62 2.42
C ARG A 334 21.60 -17.38 1.80
N HIS A 335 21.89 -17.40 0.50
CA HIS A 335 22.35 -16.21 -0.24
C HIS A 335 21.28 -15.12 -0.31
N ARG A 336 20.01 -15.49 -0.51
CA ARG A 336 18.89 -14.54 -0.55
C ARG A 336 18.69 -13.81 0.78
N TRP A 337 18.91 -14.50 1.90
CA TRP A 337 18.59 -13.97 3.22
C TRP A 337 19.80 -13.64 4.11
N LYS A 338 21.03 -13.94 3.65
CA LYS A 338 22.34 -13.70 4.30
C LYS A 338 22.30 -13.61 5.84
N GLY A 339 21.63 -14.52 6.56
CA GLY A 339 21.53 -14.45 8.03
C GLY A 339 20.68 -13.30 8.63
N ALA A 340 20.38 -12.23 7.88
CA ALA A 340 19.48 -11.14 8.27
C ALA A 340 17.99 -11.44 8.01
N GLY A 341 17.66 -12.65 7.54
CA GLY A 341 16.28 -13.04 7.24
C GLY A 341 15.40 -13.27 8.47
N GLY A 342 15.95 -13.57 9.64
CA GLY A 342 15.16 -14.07 10.77
C GLY A 342 14.54 -15.45 10.52
N PRO A 343 13.82 -16.03 11.50
CA PRO A 343 13.26 -17.38 11.37
C PRO A 343 12.13 -17.45 10.33
N ARG A 344 12.07 -18.54 9.56
CA ARG A 344 10.99 -18.86 8.58
C ARG A 344 10.41 -20.26 8.77
N ASN A 345 10.61 -20.82 9.95
CA ASN A 345 10.09 -22.12 10.34
C ASN A 345 8.59 -22.07 10.68
N ALA A 346 8.00 -23.23 10.97
CA ALA A 346 6.57 -23.32 11.28
C ALA A 346 6.16 -22.54 12.52
N GLY A 347 7.03 -22.43 13.54
CA GLY A 347 6.76 -21.62 14.73
C GLY A 347 6.55 -20.14 14.38
N TRP A 348 7.43 -19.59 13.55
CA TRP A 348 7.28 -18.24 13.01
C TRP A 348 5.99 -18.09 12.20
N ALA A 349 5.69 -19.02 11.29
CA ALA A 349 4.51 -18.94 10.45
C ALA A 349 3.21 -18.96 11.26
N ILE A 350 3.15 -19.78 12.31
CA ILE A 350 2.01 -19.86 13.25
C ILE A 350 1.78 -18.50 13.92
N THR A 351 2.83 -17.93 14.50
CA THR A 351 2.76 -16.62 15.15
C THR A 351 2.25 -15.55 14.17
N GLN A 352 2.82 -15.48 12.95
CA GLN A 352 2.40 -14.49 11.97
C GLN A 352 0.96 -14.71 11.45
N ILE A 353 0.50 -15.95 11.29
CA ILE A 353 -0.88 -16.26 10.90
C ILE A 353 -1.86 -15.91 12.02
N GLN A 354 -1.51 -16.17 13.28
CA GLN A 354 -2.31 -15.73 14.43
C GLN A 354 -2.44 -14.20 14.46
N HIS A 355 -1.36 -13.47 14.17
CA HIS A 355 -1.41 -12.01 14.05
C HIS A 355 -2.35 -11.55 12.93
N CYS A 356 -2.39 -12.26 11.79
CA CYS A 356 -3.35 -11.98 10.72
C CYS A 356 -4.80 -12.14 11.21
N VAL A 357 -5.11 -13.23 11.92
CA VAL A 357 -6.46 -13.47 12.45
C VAL A 357 -6.84 -12.43 13.50
N ALA A 358 -5.96 -12.16 14.46
CA ALA A 358 -6.16 -11.13 15.50
C ALA A 358 -6.37 -9.73 14.89
N LYS A 359 -5.66 -9.41 13.82
CA LYS A 359 -5.85 -8.14 13.09
C LYS A 359 -7.23 -8.05 12.45
N ILE A 360 -7.75 -9.14 11.88
CA ILE A 360 -9.13 -9.18 11.37
C ILE A 360 -10.12 -9.01 12.52
N GLU A 361 -9.92 -9.73 13.63
CA GLU A 361 -10.77 -9.64 14.82
C GLU A 361 -10.86 -8.22 15.37
N LYS A 362 -9.73 -7.53 15.45
CA LYS A 362 -9.65 -6.13 15.89
C LYS A 362 -10.40 -5.19 14.94
N LEU A 363 -10.28 -5.39 13.63
CA LEU A 363 -11.01 -4.61 12.63
C LEU A 363 -12.53 -4.88 12.66
N VAL A 364 -12.94 -6.11 13.01
CA VAL A 364 -14.36 -6.49 13.12
C VAL A 364 -14.98 -5.96 14.41
N SER A 365 -14.25 -5.97 15.52
CA SER A 365 -14.76 -5.61 16.85
C SER A 365 -14.73 -4.10 17.15
N ARG A 366 -13.83 -3.32 16.55
CA ARG A 366 -13.54 -1.93 16.96
C ARG A 366 -14.20 -0.83 16.13
N GLY A 367 -15.17 -1.14 15.28
CA GLY A 367 -15.90 -0.11 14.54
C GLY A 367 -16.77 0.74 15.47
N SER A 368 -16.51 2.05 15.54
CA SER A 368 -17.45 3.04 16.13
C SER A 368 -18.80 3.08 15.38
N SER A 369 -18.82 2.51 14.18
CA SER A 369 -20.02 2.14 13.43
C SER A 369 -19.90 0.67 12.99
N PRO A 370 -21.03 -0.06 12.90
CA PRO A 370 -21.02 -1.45 12.43
C PRO A 370 -20.41 -1.53 11.03
N LEU A 371 -19.53 -2.51 10.81
CA LEU A 371 -18.95 -2.77 9.49
C LEU A 371 -20.04 -2.89 8.43
N SER A 372 -19.81 -2.30 7.25
CA SER A 372 -20.71 -2.47 6.11
C SER A 372 -20.84 -3.95 5.73
N GLY A 373 -21.98 -4.36 5.17
CA GLY A 373 -22.19 -5.75 4.75
C GLY A 373 -21.11 -6.27 3.80
N ARG A 374 -20.57 -5.40 2.92
CA ARG A 374 -19.43 -5.74 2.05
C ARG A 374 -18.14 -5.98 2.84
N ALA A 375 -17.83 -5.13 3.82
CA ALA A 375 -16.66 -5.29 4.68
C ALA A 375 -16.77 -6.56 5.54
N ARG A 376 -17.94 -6.85 6.10
CA ARG A 376 -18.23 -8.11 6.83
C ARG A 376 -18.05 -9.33 5.93
N SER A 377 -18.58 -9.28 4.71
CA SER A 377 -18.40 -10.33 3.70
C SER A 377 -16.92 -10.54 3.36
N SER A 378 -16.13 -9.47 3.26
CA SER A 378 -14.71 -9.59 2.99
C SER A 378 -13.90 -10.13 4.15
N ALA A 379 -14.22 -9.71 5.39
CA ALA A 379 -13.64 -10.28 6.60
C ALA A 379 -13.88 -11.79 6.69
N ALA A 380 -15.13 -12.23 6.49
CA ALA A 380 -15.50 -13.65 6.50
C ALA A 380 -14.79 -14.42 5.38
N ARG A 381 -14.77 -13.90 4.15
CA ARG A 381 -14.01 -14.50 3.02
C ARG A 381 -12.54 -14.70 3.35
N SER A 382 -11.94 -13.68 3.96
CA SER A 382 -10.51 -13.68 4.31
C SER A 382 -10.20 -14.71 5.39
N LEU A 383 -11.03 -14.82 6.43
CA LEU A 383 -10.91 -15.83 7.48
C LEU A 383 -11.10 -17.26 6.94
N VAL A 384 -12.12 -17.49 6.11
CA VAL A 384 -12.34 -18.78 5.45
C VAL A 384 -11.15 -19.14 4.54
N GLY A 385 -10.62 -18.15 3.82
CA GLY A 385 -9.41 -18.32 3.00
C GLY A 385 -8.18 -18.69 3.82
N ILE A 386 -7.94 -18.00 4.94
CA ILE A 386 -6.83 -18.32 5.86
C ILE A 386 -7.01 -19.73 6.44
N LEU A 387 -8.21 -20.08 6.90
CA LEU A 387 -8.49 -21.41 7.42
C LEU A 387 -8.24 -22.50 6.37
N LYS A 388 -8.69 -22.29 5.13
CA LYS A 388 -8.43 -23.22 4.02
C LYS A 388 -6.94 -23.44 3.79
N LEU A 389 -6.14 -22.35 3.78
CA LEU A 389 -4.69 -22.44 3.62
C LEU A 389 -4.01 -23.22 4.76
N VAL A 390 -4.45 -23.01 6.00
CA VAL A 390 -3.93 -23.74 7.17
C VAL A 390 -4.34 -25.21 7.13
N VAL A 391 -5.59 -25.51 6.80
CA VAL A 391 -6.09 -26.89 6.70
C VAL A 391 -5.39 -27.65 5.57
N ASP A 392 -4.97 -26.99 4.50
CA ASP A 392 -4.24 -27.64 3.42
C ASP A 392 -2.77 -27.93 3.78
N HIS A 393 -2.19 -27.22 4.76
CA HIS A 393 -0.80 -27.37 5.20
C HIS A 393 -0.68 -28.24 6.46
N GLN A 394 -0.05 -29.41 6.36
CA GLN A 394 -0.05 -30.42 7.43
C GLN A 394 0.54 -29.92 8.76
N GLU A 395 1.71 -29.29 8.73
CA GLU A 395 2.39 -28.87 9.97
C GLU A 395 1.66 -27.72 10.68
N LEU A 396 1.07 -26.80 9.91
CA LEU A 396 0.26 -25.71 10.45
C LEU A 396 -1.08 -26.23 10.99
N TYR A 397 -1.71 -27.17 10.29
CA TYR A 397 -2.93 -27.82 10.72
C TYR A 397 -2.77 -28.45 12.10
N ASP A 398 -1.74 -29.29 12.28
CA ASP A 398 -1.51 -30.02 13.52
C ASP A 398 -1.38 -29.08 14.71
N ARG A 399 -0.75 -27.91 14.54
CA ARG A 399 -0.48 -26.97 15.64
C ARG A 399 -1.59 -25.95 15.89
N LEU A 400 -2.30 -25.50 14.85
CA LEU A 400 -3.34 -24.47 14.98
C LEU A 400 -4.74 -25.07 15.21
N VAL A 401 -5.02 -26.25 14.63
CA VAL A 401 -6.36 -26.84 14.62
C VAL A 401 -6.38 -28.25 15.24
N GLY A 402 -5.39 -29.09 14.92
CA GLY A 402 -5.41 -30.52 15.22
C GLY A 402 -5.07 -30.89 16.67
N ALA A 403 -4.07 -30.26 17.28
CA ALA A 403 -3.57 -30.65 18.59
C ALA A 403 -4.46 -30.20 19.76
N HIS A 404 -4.86 -28.92 19.76
CA HIS A 404 -5.57 -28.28 20.87
C HIS A 404 -6.63 -27.33 20.33
N ASP A 405 -7.75 -27.21 21.07
CA ASP A 405 -8.78 -26.25 20.72
C ASP A 405 -8.32 -24.84 21.12
N THR A 406 -7.72 -24.15 20.16
CA THR A 406 -7.30 -22.76 20.29
C THR A 406 -8.41 -21.78 19.91
N GLY A 407 -9.57 -22.27 19.46
CA GLY A 407 -10.60 -21.44 18.85
C GLY A 407 -10.14 -20.77 17.55
N PHE A 408 -9.13 -21.31 16.85
CA PHE A 408 -8.56 -20.72 15.63
C PHE A 408 -9.65 -20.32 14.64
N VAL A 409 -9.70 -19.04 14.29
CA VAL A 409 -10.70 -18.30 13.48
C VAL A 409 -12.16 -18.34 13.96
N TYR A 410 -12.51 -19.21 14.90
CA TYR A 410 -13.88 -19.42 15.36
C TYR A 410 -14.48 -18.16 16.01
N SER A 411 -13.78 -17.56 16.98
CA SER A 411 -14.29 -16.37 17.70
C SER A 411 -14.65 -15.25 16.73
N THR A 412 -13.79 -15.03 15.73
CA THR A 412 -13.98 -13.97 14.74
C THR A 412 -15.09 -14.30 13.74
N LEU A 413 -15.16 -15.55 13.27
CA LEU A 413 -16.23 -15.97 12.36
C LEU A 413 -17.60 -15.98 13.05
N ASP A 414 -17.66 -16.23 14.35
CA ASP A 414 -18.91 -16.20 15.13
C ASP A 414 -19.52 -14.79 15.18
N MET A 415 -18.69 -13.76 15.23
CA MET A 415 -19.13 -12.36 15.08
C MET A 415 -19.68 -12.03 13.67
N LEU A 416 -19.47 -12.92 12.69
CA LEU A 416 -19.83 -12.78 11.28
C LEU A 416 -20.85 -13.85 10.84
N ALA A 417 -21.63 -14.40 11.78
CA ALA A 417 -22.60 -15.46 11.53
C ALA A 417 -23.72 -15.08 10.53
N ASP A 418 -23.94 -13.80 10.27
CA ASP A 418 -24.85 -13.27 9.24
C ASP A 418 -24.34 -13.54 7.80
N GLN A 419 -23.06 -13.88 7.61
CA GLN A 419 -22.43 -14.05 6.29
C GLN A 419 -22.68 -15.45 5.70
N SER A 420 -23.96 -15.82 5.55
CA SER A 420 -24.42 -17.16 5.15
C SER A 420 -23.91 -17.67 3.80
N GLN A 421 -23.42 -16.79 2.92
CA GLN A 421 -22.85 -17.17 1.62
C GLN A 421 -21.58 -18.05 1.71
N PHE A 422 -20.94 -18.16 2.88
CA PHE A 422 -19.72 -18.95 3.06
C PHE A 422 -19.94 -20.34 3.67
N ILE A 423 -21.20 -20.75 3.88
CA ILE A 423 -21.55 -22.05 4.48
C ILE A 423 -20.94 -23.22 3.70
N GLU A 424 -21.10 -23.26 2.37
CA GLU A 424 -20.61 -24.36 1.53
C GLU A 424 -19.08 -24.51 1.61
N ALA A 425 -18.36 -23.39 1.63
CA ALA A 425 -16.90 -23.39 1.77
C ALA A 425 -16.46 -23.88 3.16
N LEU A 426 -17.19 -23.51 4.22
CA LEU A 426 -16.92 -23.99 5.57
C LEU A 426 -17.22 -25.49 5.70
N GLU A 427 -18.27 -25.99 5.06
CA GLU A 427 -18.59 -27.42 5.02
C GLU A 427 -17.49 -28.22 4.31
N GLU A 428 -17.01 -27.77 3.15
CA GLU A 428 -15.88 -28.37 2.44
C GLU A 428 -14.63 -28.44 3.35
N ILE A 429 -14.34 -27.37 4.08
CA ILE A 429 -13.23 -27.33 5.02
C ILE A 429 -13.47 -28.32 6.17
N MET A 430 -14.68 -28.38 6.72
CA MET A 430 -15.02 -29.27 7.83
C MET A 430 -14.94 -30.75 7.44
N GLU A 431 -15.20 -31.11 6.19
CA GLU A 431 -14.96 -32.46 5.67
C GLU A 431 -13.47 -32.82 5.72
N ARG A 432 -12.59 -31.91 5.27
CA ARG A 432 -11.13 -32.10 5.35
C ARG A 432 -10.64 -32.19 6.79
N ILE A 433 -11.18 -31.35 7.69
CA ILE A 433 -10.90 -31.42 9.13
C ILE A 433 -11.36 -32.77 9.70
N GLY A 434 -12.52 -33.28 9.28
CA GLY A 434 -13.03 -34.58 9.70
C GLY A 434 -12.12 -35.75 9.31
N VAL A 435 -11.46 -35.69 8.16
CA VAL A 435 -10.49 -36.69 7.70
C VAL A 435 -9.21 -36.65 8.51
N ARG A 436 -8.71 -35.45 8.83
CA ARG A 436 -7.43 -35.27 9.55
C ARG A 436 -7.55 -35.37 11.07
N GLY A 437 -8.74 -35.12 11.62
CA GLY A 437 -9.03 -35.16 13.05
C GLY A 437 -8.72 -33.83 13.75
N ALA A 438 -9.69 -33.32 14.51
CA ALA A 438 -9.55 -32.13 15.34
C ALA A 438 -10.24 -32.34 16.70
N PRO A 439 -9.95 -31.51 17.72
CA PRO A 439 -10.61 -31.58 19.01
C PRO A 439 -12.13 -31.52 18.87
N SER A 440 -12.85 -32.36 19.62
CA SER A 440 -14.30 -32.47 19.51
C SER A 440 -15.01 -31.15 19.83
N SER A 441 -14.44 -30.33 20.72
CA SER A 441 -14.94 -29.00 21.05
C SER A 441 -14.83 -28.05 19.85
N TYR A 442 -13.70 -28.00 19.15
CA TYR A 442 -13.52 -27.19 17.94
C TYR A 442 -14.54 -27.57 16.86
N VAL A 443 -14.69 -28.88 16.63
CA VAL A 443 -15.64 -29.40 15.64
C VAL A 443 -17.09 -29.07 16.02
N ALA A 444 -17.45 -29.19 17.30
CA ALA A 444 -18.78 -28.84 17.79
C ALA A 444 -19.06 -27.33 17.63
N ASN A 445 -18.09 -26.48 17.96
CA ASN A 445 -18.17 -25.03 17.82
C ASN A 445 -18.36 -24.63 16.35
N MET A 446 -17.55 -25.15 15.43
CA MET A 446 -17.69 -24.86 14.00
C MET A 446 -19.03 -25.35 13.41
N ARG A 447 -19.53 -26.51 13.86
CA ARG A 447 -20.87 -26.99 13.45
C ARG A 447 -21.99 -26.10 14.00
N HIS A 448 -21.86 -25.63 15.24
CA HIS A 448 -22.80 -24.69 15.83
C HIS A 448 -22.84 -23.37 15.05
N LEU A 449 -21.67 -22.83 14.69
CA LEU A 449 -21.55 -21.64 13.84
C LEU A 449 -22.25 -21.84 12.48
N ILE A 450 -21.97 -22.94 11.77
CA ILE A 450 -22.65 -23.24 10.50
C ILE A 450 -24.17 -23.32 10.69
N GLY A 451 -24.64 -23.92 11.80
CA GLY A 451 -26.05 -23.94 12.18
C GLY A 451 -26.65 -22.54 12.31
N ARG A 452 -25.97 -21.63 13.02
CA ARG A 452 -26.38 -20.22 13.16
C ARG A 452 -26.40 -19.48 11.82
N MET A 453 -25.39 -19.69 10.98
CA MET A 453 -25.34 -19.07 9.64
C MET A 453 -26.52 -19.50 8.76
N ARG A 454 -26.98 -20.76 8.90
CA ARG A 454 -28.17 -21.24 8.19
C ARG A 454 -29.46 -20.59 8.70
N SER A 455 -29.58 -20.37 10.02
CA SER A 455 -30.74 -19.68 10.60
C SER A 455 -30.90 -18.27 10.03
N HIS A 456 -29.81 -17.52 9.87
CA HIS A 456 -29.83 -16.20 9.22
C HIS A 456 -30.23 -16.25 7.74
N LYS A 457 -29.80 -17.30 7.00
CA LYS A 457 -30.19 -17.49 5.60
C LYS A 457 -31.71 -17.62 5.43
N THR A 458 -32.39 -18.27 6.38
CA THR A 458 -33.85 -18.46 6.35
C THR A 458 -34.63 -17.18 6.67
N GLU A 459 -34.11 -16.33 7.55
CA GLU A 459 -34.77 -15.07 7.95
C GLU A 459 -34.83 -14.06 6.79
N ASP A 460 -33.75 -13.91 6.01
CA ASP A 460 -33.71 -13.01 4.86
C ASP A 460 -34.66 -13.44 3.71
N THR A 461 -34.97 -14.74 3.62
CA THR A 461 -35.95 -15.26 2.65
C THR A 461 -37.39 -15.25 3.16
N GLY A 462 -37.61 -15.01 4.46
CA GLY A 462 -38.90 -15.20 5.13
C GLY A 462 -39.82 -13.97 5.21
N VAL A 463 -39.35 -12.76 4.87
CA VAL A 463 -40.11 -11.51 5.10
C VAL A 463 -41.01 -11.12 3.91
N THR A 464 -41.01 -11.85 2.79
CA THR A 464 -42.01 -11.69 1.72
C THR A 464 -43.07 -12.79 1.75
N SER A 465 -43.79 -12.96 2.86
CA SER A 465 -45.16 -13.52 2.89
C SER A 465 -45.71 -13.53 4.31
N GLY A 466 -46.76 -12.73 4.55
CA GLY A 466 -47.59 -12.92 5.73
C GLY A 466 -48.17 -11.66 6.38
N SER A 467 -48.94 -10.87 5.65
CA SER A 467 -50.06 -10.14 6.27
C SER A 467 -51.32 -10.48 5.48
N GLY A 468 -51.96 -11.56 5.90
CA GLY A 468 -53.32 -11.89 5.49
C GLY A 468 -54.31 -11.10 6.34
N ILE A 469 -55.01 -10.18 5.72
CA ILE A 469 -56.30 -9.66 6.22
C ILE A 469 -57.39 -10.27 5.32
N PRO A 470 -58.41 -10.94 5.87
CA PRO A 470 -59.39 -11.69 5.08
C PRO A 470 -60.43 -10.78 4.43
N ARG A 471 -60.83 -11.18 3.21
CA ARG A 471 -61.93 -10.67 2.38
C ARG A 471 -63.24 -10.57 3.16
N ASN A 472 -63.95 -9.45 2.99
CA ASN A 472 -65.41 -9.39 3.04
C ASN A 472 -65.95 -8.59 1.85
N GLU A 473 -67.21 -8.85 1.53
CA GLU A 473 -67.91 -8.75 0.24
C GLU A 473 -68.23 -7.32 -0.26
N THR A 474 -68.23 -7.12 -1.59
CA THR A 474 -68.80 -5.97 -2.37
C THR A 474 -70.33 -6.06 -2.51
N PRO A 475 -71.14 -5.01 -2.87
CA PRO A 475 -70.99 -4.13 -4.08
C PRO A 475 -71.66 -2.71 -3.98
N PRO A 476 -72.04 -2.00 -5.07
CA PRO A 476 -71.25 -1.37 -6.15
C PRO A 476 -71.56 0.16 -6.31
N LEU A 477 -70.89 0.89 -7.23
CA LEU A 477 -71.48 1.93 -8.10
C LEU A 477 -70.45 2.57 -9.08
N SER A 478 -70.74 2.40 -10.38
CA SER A 478 -70.64 3.35 -11.52
C SER A 478 -69.30 3.79 -12.16
N GLU A 479 -69.09 3.33 -13.41
CA GLU A 479 -68.43 3.99 -14.56
C GLU A 479 -69.23 5.25 -15.05
N PRO A 480 -68.75 6.16 -15.94
CA PRO A 480 -67.84 6.00 -17.12
C PRO A 480 -66.94 7.26 -17.41
N PRO A 481 -66.49 7.64 -18.65
CA PRO A 481 -65.99 6.94 -19.86
C PRO A 481 -64.57 7.44 -20.34
N PRO A 482 -64.02 6.95 -21.49
CA PRO A 482 -62.67 7.24 -22.00
C PRO A 482 -62.62 8.27 -23.15
N VAL A 483 -61.46 8.92 -23.39
CA VAL A 483 -61.24 9.83 -24.55
C VAL A 483 -59.84 9.70 -25.19
N GLN A 484 -59.84 9.11 -26.39
CA GLN A 484 -59.19 9.40 -27.70
C GLN A 484 -57.85 10.17 -27.89
N ALA A 485 -57.22 9.84 -29.02
CA ALA A 485 -55.91 10.27 -29.54
C ALA A 485 -55.96 11.31 -30.69
N GLY A 486 -54.85 12.07 -30.86
CA GLY A 486 -54.42 12.85 -32.05
C GLY A 486 -54.70 14.38 -32.00
N PRO A 487 -54.05 15.28 -32.81
CA PRO A 487 -53.11 15.10 -33.93
C PRO A 487 -51.89 16.10 -33.95
N SER A 488 -51.29 16.30 -35.14
CA SER A 488 -49.91 16.73 -35.47
C SER A 488 -49.67 18.21 -35.90
N ARG A 489 -48.39 18.66 -35.79
CA ARG A 489 -47.61 19.68 -36.61
C ARG A 489 -47.94 21.20 -36.50
N PRO A 490 -47.11 22.13 -37.06
CA PRO A 490 -45.63 22.27 -37.16
C PRO A 490 -45.13 23.72 -36.81
N GLY A 491 -43.81 23.96 -36.76
CA GLY A 491 -43.23 25.33 -36.68
C GLY A 491 -41.84 25.43 -37.29
N THR A 492 -41.69 26.30 -38.29
CA THR A 492 -40.51 26.53 -39.15
C THR A 492 -39.95 27.93 -38.87
N VAL A 493 -38.63 28.11 -38.71
CA VAL A 493 -37.91 29.37 -39.05
C VAL A 493 -36.49 29.05 -39.55
N ARG A 494 -36.07 29.80 -40.58
CA ARG A 494 -34.90 29.67 -41.48
C ARG A 494 -33.66 30.48 -41.05
N PHE A 495 -32.56 30.23 -41.81
CA PHE A 495 -31.48 31.14 -42.28
C PHE A 495 -30.21 31.25 -41.39
N VAL A 496 -28.93 31.30 -41.84
CA VAL A 496 -28.24 31.64 -43.12
C VAL A 496 -26.87 30.90 -43.17
N THR A 497 -26.39 30.56 -44.37
CA THR A 497 -25.04 30.06 -44.74
C THR A 497 -23.93 31.12 -44.61
N PRO A 498 -22.66 30.73 -44.47
CA PRO A 498 -21.66 31.36 -45.33
C PRO A 498 -20.73 30.35 -46.03
N GLU A 499 -20.25 30.82 -47.17
CA GLU A 499 -19.52 30.13 -48.21
C GLU A 499 -18.05 29.82 -47.89
N LEU A 500 -17.53 28.86 -48.65
CA LEU A 500 -16.12 28.50 -48.82
C LEU A 500 -15.27 29.67 -49.34
N PRO A 501 -13.93 29.51 -49.27
CA PRO A 501 -13.22 29.45 -50.54
C PRO A 501 -12.27 28.26 -50.70
N GLU A 502 -12.02 27.99 -51.97
CA GLU A 502 -11.33 26.86 -52.58
C GLU A 502 -9.78 26.99 -52.65
N ASN A 503 -9.15 25.82 -52.83
CA ASN A 503 -8.00 25.49 -53.70
C ASN A 503 -6.63 26.18 -53.52
N VAL A 504 -5.59 25.38 -53.24
CA VAL A 504 -4.32 25.34 -54.03
C VAL A 504 -3.66 23.94 -53.95
N MET A 505 -3.22 23.47 -55.12
CA MET A 505 -2.29 22.36 -55.52
C MET A 505 -1.14 22.05 -54.52
N GLY A 506 -0.45 20.89 -54.46
CA GLY A 506 -0.27 19.75 -55.35
C GLY A 506 1.21 19.27 -55.30
N ARG A 507 1.46 17.96 -55.56
CA ARG A 507 2.78 17.26 -55.82
C ARG A 507 3.75 17.12 -54.62
N GLY A 508 4.51 16.04 -54.42
CA GLY A 508 4.86 14.83 -55.17
C GLY A 508 6.12 14.18 -54.52
N SER A 509 6.64 13.07 -55.09
CA SER A 509 7.91 12.35 -54.79
C SER A 509 7.86 11.35 -53.60
N GLN A 510 7.77 10.02 -53.74
CA GLN A 510 8.55 8.97 -54.47
C GLN A 510 10.07 8.92 -54.21
N GLY A 511 10.53 7.75 -53.72
CA GLY A 511 11.95 7.32 -53.69
C GLY A 511 12.21 6.31 -52.56
N ARG A 512 11.87 5.02 -52.71
CA ARG A 512 12.71 3.91 -53.23
C ARG A 512 14.17 3.89 -52.74
N GLY A 513 14.41 3.05 -51.72
CA GLY A 513 15.36 1.93 -51.74
C GLY A 513 16.85 2.22 -51.55
N SER A 514 17.49 1.49 -50.62
CA SER A 514 18.65 0.66 -50.97
C SER A 514 18.99 -0.34 -49.86
N ARG A 515 19.32 -1.57 -50.29
CA ARG A 515 19.93 -2.64 -49.50
C ARG A 515 21.44 -2.41 -49.42
N GLY A 516 22.06 -2.78 -48.31
CA GLY A 516 23.52 -2.88 -48.21
C GLY A 516 23.93 -3.87 -47.13
N ARG A 517 24.38 -5.05 -47.57
CA ARG A 517 25.14 -6.03 -46.77
C ARG A 517 26.56 -5.51 -46.51
N GLY A 518 27.15 -5.86 -45.38
CA GLY A 518 28.60 -5.75 -45.16
C GLY A 518 29.01 -6.51 -43.91
N ALA A 519 29.83 -7.54 -44.10
CA ALA A 519 30.38 -8.41 -43.07
C ALA A 519 31.85 -8.05 -42.78
N GLU A 520 32.36 -8.66 -41.69
CA GLU A 520 33.75 -9.06 -41.43
C GLU A 520 34.74 -8.13 -40.68
N ARG A 521 35.42 -8.79 -39.71
CA ARG A 521 36.77 -8.58 -39.11
C ARG A 521 36.93 -7.34 -38.21
N GLY A 522 37.47 -7.41 -36.99
CA GLY A 522 38.37 -8.36 -36.33
C GLY A 522 39.62 -7.63 -35.86
N ALA A 523 39.96 -7.65 -34.57
CA ALA A 523 41.34 -7.52 -34.06
C ALA A 523 41.40 -7.66 -32.53
N LYS A 524 42.31 -8.52 -32.08
CA LYS A 524 42.76 -8.74 -30.70
C LYS A 524 44.01 -7.88 -30.41
N ARG A 525 44.35 -7.80 -29.11
CA ARG A 525 45.66 -7.59 -28.43
C ARG A 525 46.06 -6.14 -28.04
N PRO A 526 47.00 -5.95 -27.09
CA PRO A 526 47.38 -6.79 -25.93
C PRO A 526 47.69 -6.01 -24.61
N VAL A 527 47.88 -6.80 -23.56
CA VAL A 527 48.55 -6.51 -22.26
C VAL A 527 49.99 -6.03 -22.44
N PRO A 528 50.53 -5.16 -21.55
CA PRO A 528 51.96 -5.09 -21.27
C PRO A 528 52.29 -5.70 -19.90
N ARG A 529 53.30 -6.57 -19.92
CA ARG A 529 53.98 -7.19 -18.77
C ARG A 529 55.42 -6.71 -18.80
N GLY A 530 55.95 -6.25 -17.67
CA GLY A 530 57.34 -5.86 -17.45
C GLY A 530 57.39 -4.76 -16.38
N SER A 531 58.18 -4.83 -15.32
CA SER A 531 59.43 -5.55 -15.10
C SER A 531 59.72 -5.68 -13.60
N GLN A 532 60.29 -6.83 -13.23
CA GLN A 532 61.00 -7.04 -11.97
C GLN A 532 62.13 -6.01 -11.80
N GLN A 533 62.31 -5.52 -10.58
CA GLN A 533 63.62 -5.12 -10.10
C GLN A 533 63.78 -5.52 -8.64
N ASP A 534 64.66 -6.49 -8.43
CA ASP A 534 65.23 -6.87 -7.15
C ASP A 534 66.01 -5.70 -6.54
N ASN A 535 65.87 -5.48 -5.22
CA ASN A 535 67.04 -5.49 -4.35
C ASN A 535 66.70 -5.62 -2.86
N PRO A 536 67.53 -6.34 -2.07
CA PRO A 536 67.32 -6.61 -0.66
C PRO A 536 68.19 -5.73 0.27
N ARG A 537 67.73 -5.53 1.50
CA ARG A 537 68.45 -5.19 2.77
C ARG A 537 67.37 -4.68 3.74
N GLY A 538 66.95 -5.39 4.78
CA GLY A 538 67.74 -5.94 5.86
C GLY A 538 67.78 -4.93 7.02
N SER A 539 67.02 -5.17 8.11
CA SER A 539 67.43 -4.91 9.50
C SER A 539 66.35 -5.21 10.55
N LYS A 540 66.70 -6.21 11.36
CA LYS A 540 66.39 -6.56 12.75
C LYS A 540 65.73 -5.52 13.69
N LYS A 541 65.09 -6.11 14.72
CA LYS A 541 64.74 -5.62 16.09
C LYS A 541 63.51 -4.70 16.14
N ARG A 542 62.57 -4.83 17.10
CA ARG A 542 62.67 -5.33 18.47
C ARG A 542 61.26 -5.62 19.02
N ALA A 543 61.14 -6.64 19.85
CA ALA A 543 60.02 -6.79 20.78
C ALA A 543 60.12 -5.77 21.92
N ARG A 544 58.98 -5.31 22.43
CA ARG A 544 58.71 -5.14 23.86
C ARG A 544 57.21 -4.99 24.08
N GLY A 545 56.66 -5.89 24.90
CA GLY A 545 55.43 -5.64 25.63
C GLY A 545 55.72 -4.78 26.86
N LEU A 546 54.79 -3.91 27.18
CA LEU A 546 54.04 -3.82 28.43
C LEU A 546 52.85 -2.89 28.18
#